data_AF-A0AAW2YY79-F1
#
_entry.id   AF-A0AAW2YY79-F1
#
_cell.length_a   1.000
_cell.length_b   1.000
_cell.length_c   1.000
_cell.angle_alpha   90.00
_cell.angle_beta   90.00
_cell.angle_gamma   90.00
#
_symmetry.space_group_name_H-M   'P 1'
#
loop_
_entity.id
_entity.type
_entity.pdbx_description
1 polymer ?
#
loop_
_entity_poly.entity_id
_entity_poly.type
_entity_poly.pdbx_seq_one_letter_code
_entity_poly.pdbx_strand_id
1 'polypeptide(L)'
;MGTLGLLSPRSFAWRSNLGPEQKEVAHFHHELLNKVKSCVTGDKINAIMHKNAQETAQLQPPHKYVPWLVIDGQHVEDYGDDLLGYICARYKGTKPAGCRGSNRANVCLNE
;
A
#
# COMPACT_ATOMS: atom_id res chain seq x y z
N MET A 1 37.63 25.25 -19.80
CA MET A 1 37.48 23.83 -20.16
C MET A 1 37.30 23.04 -18.87
N GLY A 2 36.06 22.92 -18.40
CA GLY A 2 35.73 22.22 -17.15
C GLY A 2 35.60 20.73 -17.41
N THR A 3 36.29 19.91 -16.60
CA THR A 3 36.23 18.46 -16.66
C THR A 3 34.83 17.96 -16.28
N LEU A 4 34.23 17.18 -17.18
CA LEU A 4 33.02 16.39 -16.92
C LEU A 4 33.30 15.44 -15.76
N GLY A 5 32.68 15.70 -14.61
CA GLY A 5 32.70 14.79 -13.46
C GLY A 5 31.97 13.49 -13.82
N LEU A 6 32.74 12.40 -13.94
CA LEU A 6 32.23 11.04 -13.98
C LEU A 6 31.42 10.77 -12.71
N LEU A 7 30.10 10.61 -12.86
CA LEU A 7 29.24 10.10 -11.80
C LEU A 7 29.76 8.71 -11.39
N SER A 8 30.02 8.57 -10.09
CA SER A 8 30.63 7.42 -9.44
C SER A 8 29.96 6.08 -9.83
N PRO A 9 30.71 5.02 -10.19
CA PRO A 9 30.20 3.68 -10.56
C PRO A 9 29.49 2.90 -9.43
N ARG A 10 29.22 3.53 -8.29
CA ARG A 10 28.76 2.85 -7.05
C ARG A 10 27.37 2.21 -7.14
N SER A 11 26.64 2.36 -8.24
CA SER A 11 25.34 1.70 -8.45
C SER A 11 25.43 0.32 -9.14
N PHE A 12 26.56 -0.03 -9.76
CA PHE A 12 26.74 -1.30 -10.48
C PHE A 12 27.60 -2.33 -9.74
N ALA A 13 28.58 -1.90 -8.94
CA ALA A 13 29.53 -2.79 -8.27
C ALA A 13 28.93 -3.70 -7.17
N TRP A 14 27.76 -3.35 -6.61
CA TRP A 14 27.11 -4.18 -5.59
C TRP A 14 26.44 -5.44 -6.15
N ARG A 15 25.99 -5.42 -7.42
CA ARG A 15 25.34 -6.58 -8.05
C ARG A 15 26.34 -7.67 -8.46
N SER A 16 27.58 -7.30 -8.78
CA SER A 16 28.62 -8.25 -9.20
C SER A 16 29.18 -9.11 -8.06
N ASN A 17 29.04 -8.67 -6.80
CA ASN A 17 29.55 -9.37 -5.61
C ASN A 17 28.47 -10.14 -4.82
N LEU A 18 27.29 -10.36 -5.43
CA LEU A 18 26.23 -11.12 -4.77
C LEU A 18 26.61 -12.60 -4.67
N GLY A 19 26.43 -13.18 -3.49
CA GLY A 19 26.50 -14.62 -3.29
C GLY A 19 25.41 -15.37 -4.08
N PRO A 20 25.53 -16.70 -4.26
CA PRO A 20 24.56 -17.49 -5.02
C PRO A 20 23.12 -17.30 -4.55
N GLU A 21 22.90 -17.28 -3.23
CA GLU A 21 21.62 -17.02 -2.58
C GLU A 21 21.09 -15.60 -2.86
N GLN A 22 21.97 -14.60 -2.82
CA GLN A 22 21.59 -13.20 -3.06
C GLN A 22 21.24 -12.93 -4.54
N LYS A 23 21.82 -13.70 -5.47
CA LYS A 23 21.47 -13.64 -6.90
C LYS A 23 20.08 -14.21 -7.19
N GLU A 24 19.69 -15.27 -6.49
CA GLU A 24 18.36 -15.88 -6.61
C GLU A 24 17.26 -14.91 -6.12
N VAL A 25 17.48 -14.28 -4.97
CA VAL A 25 16.59 -13.25 -4.42
C VAL A 25 16.48 -12.04 -5.35
N ALA A 26 17.57 -11.61 -5.99
CA ALA A 26 17.54 -10.51 -6.95
C ALA A 26 16.73 -10.85 -8.21
N HIS A 27 16.75 -12.11 -8.65
CA HIS A 27 15.96 -12.60 -9.78
C HIS A 27 14.45 -12.59 -9.43
N PHE A 28 14.09 -13.09 -8.25
CA PHE A 28 12.71 -13.12 -7.77
C PHE A 28 12.10 -11.72 -7.66
N HIS A 29 12.83 -10.76 -7.10
CA HIS A 29 12.37 -9.37 -7.03
C HIS A 29 12.21 -8.72 -8.41
N HIS A 30 13.09 -9.03 -9.36
CA HIS A 30 12.98 -8.48 -10.72
C HIS A 30 11.76 -9.03 -11.46
N GLU A 31 11.49 -10.33 -11.35
CA GLU A 31 10.33 -10.96 -11.99
C GLU A 31 9.00 -10.43 -11.44
N LEU A 32 8.89 -10.30 -10.11
CA LEU A 32 7.69 -9.73 -9.48
C LEU A 32 7.45 -8.29 -9.92
N LEU A 33 8.50 -7.46 -9.92
CA LEU A 33 8.39 -6.08 -10.38
C LEU A 33 8.01 -6.00 -11.86
N ASN A 34 8.47 -6.91 -12.70
CA ASN A 34 8.08 -6.95 -14.11
C ASN A 34 6.60 -7.31 -14.28
N LYS A 35 6.06 -8.22 -13.44
CA LYS A 35 4.62 -8.52 -13.41
C LYS A 35 3.77 -7.32 -12.98
N VAL A 36 4.23 -6.56 -11.96
CA VAL A 36 3.53 -5.33 -11.56
C VAL A 36 3.60 -4.29 -12.69
N LYS A 37 4.77 -4.10 -13.29
CA LYS A 37 4.97 -3.16 -14.41
C LYS A 37 4.06 -3.47 -15.59
N SER A 38 3.99 -4.73 -16.02
CA SER A 38 3.12 -5.10 -17.13
C SER A 38 1.64 -4.94 -16.79
N CYS A 39 1.25 -5.12 -15.52
CA CYS A 39 -0.11 -4.85 -15.05
C CYS A 39 -0.46 -3.35 -15.10
N VAL A 40 0.43 -2.47 -14.62
CA VAL A 40 0.16 -1.02 -14.55
C VAL A 40 0.33 -0.28 -15.88
N THR A 41 0.78 -0.95 -16.94
CA THR A 41 0.83 -0.37 -18.29
C THR A 41 -0.21 -0.95 -19.25
N GLY A 42 -1.01 -1.92 -18.83
CA GLY A 42 -2.03 -2.56 -19.68
C GLY A 42 -3.41 -1.92 -19.58
N ASP A 43 -4.27 -2.09 -20.58
CA ASP A 43 -5.61 -1.45 -20.64
C ASP A 43 -6.50 -1.73 -19.42
N LYS A 44 -6.30 -2.89 -18.79
CA LYS A 44 -7.03 -3.27 -17.57
C LYS A 44 -6.85 -2.26 -16.44
N ILE A 45 -5.66 -1.68 -16.25
CA ILE A 45 -5.46 -0.70 -15.19
C ILE A 45 -6.21 0.59 -15.49
N ASN A 46 -6.28 1.01 -16.75
CA ASN A 46 -7.00 2.24 -17.13
C ASN A 46 -8.49 2.12 -16.79
N ALA A 47 -9.11 0.96 -17.06
CA ALA A 47 -10.49 0.70 -16.69
C ALA A 47 -10.69 0.72 -15.16
N ILE A 48 -9.77 0.13 -14.39
CA ILE A 48 -9.82 0.13 -12.93
C ILE A 48 -9.66 1.55 -12.37
N MET A 49 -8.68 2.30 -12.87
CA MET A 49 -8.44 3.68 -12.45
C MET A 49 -9.61 4.60 -12.79
N HIS A 50 -10.24 4.41 -13.96
CA HIS A 50 -11.47 5.12 -14.32
C HIS A 50 -12.61 4.82 -13.34
N LYS A 51 -12.83 3.54 -13.00
CA LYS A 51 -13.82 3.13 -12.01
C LYS A 51 -13.54 3.74 -10.63
N ASN A 52 -12.30 3.68 -10.15
CA ASN A 52 -11.90 4.27 -8.88
C ASN A 52 -12.13 5.80 -8.86
N ALA A 53 -11.88 6.47 -9.99
CA ALA A 53 -12.16 7.90 -10.13
C ALA A 53 -13.67 8.21 -10.07
N GLN A 54 -14.51 7.38 -10.70
CA GLN A 54 -15.97 7.51 -10.62
C GLN A 54 -16.47 7.30 -9.19
N GLU A 55 -16.00 6.26 -8.49
CA GLU A 55 -16.35 6.01 -7.09
C GLU A 55 -15.92 7.16 -6.18
N THR A 56 -14.71 7.69 -6.38
CA THR A 56 -14.18 8.83 -5.63
C THR A 56 -14.95 10.12 -5.89
N ALA A 57 -15.39 10.36 -7.14
CA ALA A 57 -16.20 11.52 -7.50
C ALA A 57 -17.64 11.45 -6.95
N GLN A 58 -18.14 10.23 -6.68
CA GLN A 58 -19.48 10.00 -6.13
C GLN A 58 -19.53 10.04 -4.60
N LEU A 59 -18.40 10.27 -3.92
CA LEU A 59 -18.37 10.42 -2.47
C LEU A 59 -19.27 11.56 -2.00
N GLN A 60 -20.02 11.29 -0.93
CA GLN A 60 -20.89 12.26 -0.28
C GLN A 60 -20.53 12.40 1.21
N PRO A 61 -20.08 13.58 1.68
CA PRO A 61 -19.76 14.76 0.87
C PRO A 61 -18.53 14.53 -0.04
N PRO A 62 -18.31 15.36 -1.08
CA PRO A 62 -17.09 15.30 -1.87
C PRO A 62 -15.86 15.45 -0.97
N HIS A 63 -14.86 14.60 -1.18
CA HIS A 63 -13.64 14.61 -0.37
C HIS A 63 -12.87 15.92 -0.54
N LYS A 64 -12.36 16.46 0.56
CA LYS A 64 -11.60 17.74 0.58
C LYS A 64 -10.09 17.55 0.73
N TYR A 65 -9.68 16.37 1.20
CA TYR A 65 -8.30 16.00 1.47
C TYR A 65 -8.18 14.47 1.46
N VAL A 66 -6.94 13.98 1.55
CA VAL A 66 -6.63 12.55 1.71
C VAL A 66 -5.78 12.35 2.97
N PRO A 67 -5.93 11.21 3.70
CA PRO A 67 -6.90 10.13 3.45
C PRO A 67 -8.36 10.56 3.70
N TRP A 68 -9.31 9.96 2.98
CA TRP A 68 -10.75 10.19 3.13
C TRP A 68 -11.45 8.90 3.59
N LEU A 69 -11.75 8.80 4.89
CA LEU A 69 -12.38 7.61 5.45
C LEU A 69 -13.91 7.71 5.41
N VAL A 70 -14.56 6.62 5.00
CA VAL A 70 -16.01 6.45 5.02
C VAL A 70 -16.33 5.17 5.78
N ILE A 71 -17.10 5.28 6.86
CA ILE A 71 -17.52 4.15 7.71
C ILE A 71 -19.04 4.22 7.82
N ASP A 72 -19.71 3.10 7.56
CA ASP A 72 -21.18 3.02 7.52
C ASP A 72 -21.83 4.09 6.61
N GLY A 73 -21.17 4.40 5.49
CA GLY A 73 -21.63 5.39 4.50
C GLY A 73 -21.44 6.85 4.91
N GLN A 74 -20.82 7.12 6.05
CA GLN A 74 -20.56 8.49 6.53
C GLN A 74 -19.06 8.78 6.56
N HIS A 75 -18.69 9.99 6.14
CA HIS A 75 -17.33 10.46 6.30
C HIS A 75 -17.00 10.67 7.79
N VAL A 76 -15.82 10.21 8.21
CA VAL A 76 -15.34 10.31 9.59
C VAL A 76 -14.03 11.09 9.64
N GLU A 77 -13.99 12.11 10.48
CA GLU A 77 -12.78 12.90 10.76
C GLU A 77 -12.13 12.51 12.11
N ASP A 78 -12.94 12.09 13.08
CA ASP A 78 -12.53 11.90 14.48
C ASP A 78 -12.33 10.43 14.85
N TYR A 79 -11.34 9.79 14.23
CA TYR A 79 -10.90 8.43 14.56
C TYR A 79 -9.54 8.39 15.28
N GLY A 80 -8.88 9.54 15.44
CA GLY A 80 -7.55 9.67 16.03
C GLY A 80 -6.54 8.70 15.42
N ASP A 81 -5.66 8.15 16.25
CA ASP A 81 -4.66 7.16 15.84
C ASP A 81 -5.14 5.70 16.01
N ASP A 82 -6.40 5.47 16.42
CA ASP A 82 -6.94 4.13 16.72
C ASP A 82 -8.20 3.79 15.90
N LEU A 83 -8.01 3.68 14.58
CA LEU A 83 -9.06 3.26 13.66
C LEU A 83 -9.66 1.89 14.04
N LEU A 84 -8.84 0.96 14.57
CA LEU A 84 -9.32 -0.35 15.02
C LEU A 84 -10.28 -0.21 16.19
N GLY A 85 -9.90 0.55 17.23
CA GLY A 85 -10.78 0.88 18.35
C GLY A 85 -12.08 1.56 17.89
N TYR A 86 -11.97 2.50 16.94
CA TYR A 86 -13.11 3.20 16.35
C TYR A 86 -14.12 2.24 15.69
N ILE A 87 -13.63 1.27 14.90
CA ILE A 87 -14.45 0.25 14.23
C ILE A 87 -15.05 -0.71 15.27
N CYS A 88 -14.25 -1.21 16.19
CA CYS A 88 -14.68 -2.16 17.22
C CYS A 88 -15.74 -1.61 18.17
N ALA A 89 -15.73 -0.29 18.42
CA ALA A 89 -16.77 0.37 19.21
C ALA A 89 -18.13 0.42 18.49
N ARG A 90 -18.13 0.47 17.15
CA ARG A 90 -19.34 0.60 16.31
C ARG A 90 -19.90 -0.74 15.83
N TYR A 91 -19.10 -1.81 15.91
CA TYR A 91 -19.53 -3.14 15.52
C TYR A 91 -20.72 -3.62 16.37
N LYS A 92 -21.86 -3.85 15.73
CA LYS A 92 -23.13 -4.21 16.39
C LYS A 92 -23.28 -5.71 16.69
N GLY A 93 -22.44 -6.56 16.10
CA GLY A 93 -22.46 -8.01 16.30
C GLY A 93 -21.57 -8.50 17.44
N THR A 94 -21.41 -9.82 17.53
CA THR A 94 -20.45 -10.43 18.46
C THR A 94 -19.03 -10.01 18.09
N LYS A 95 -18.38 -9.25 18.97
CA LYS A 95 -17.05 -8.68 18.68
C LYS A 95 -16.02 -9.78 18.33
N PRO A 96 -15.36 -9.65 17.14
CA PRO A 96 -14.32 -10.58 16.72
C PRO A 96 -13.11 -10.50 17.65
N ALA A 97 -12.21 -11.49 17.58
CA ALA A 97 -11.03 -11.56 18.44
C ALA A 97 -10.16 -10.29 18.37
N GLY A 98 -10.01 -9.69 17.19
CA GLY A 98 -9.27 -8.43 16.99
C GLY A 98 -9.84 -7.22 17.76
N CYS A 99 -11.11 -7.27 18.19
CA CYS A 99 -11.73 -6.25 19.02
C CYS A 99 -11.61 -6.49 20.52
N ARG A 100 -11.06 -7.65 20.94
CA ARG A 100 -10.97 -8.06 22.34
C ARG A 100 -9.63 -7.64 22.95
N GLY A 101 -9.32 -6.35 22.95
CA GLY A 101 -8.32 -5.70 23.82
C GLY A 101 -6.93 -6.36 23.95
N SER A 102 -6.52 -7.24 23.03
CA SER A 102 -5.33 -8.08 23.18
C SER A 102 -4.33 -7.70 22.11
N ASN A 103 -3.22 -7.10 22.54
CA ASN A 103 -2.05 -6.69 21.75
C ASN A 103 -2.32 -6.29 20.29
N ARG A 104 -2.44 -4.98 20.05
CA ARG A 104 -2.56 -4.35 18.72
C ARG A 104 -1.52 -4.84 17.69
N ALA A 105 -0.41 -5.41 18.14
CA ALA A 105 0.66 -5.97 17.31
C ALA A 105 0.30 -7.27 16.55
N ASN A 106 -0.72 -8.03 16.99
CA ASN A 106 -0.96 -9.39 16.48
C ASN A 106 -2.26 -9.54 15.68
N VAL A 107 -2.95 -8.44 15.37
CA VAL A 107 -4.27 -8.50 14.71
C VAL A 107 -4.17 -9.00 13.25
N CYS A 108 -3.03 -8.78 12.58
CA CYS A 108 -2.84 -9.15 11.17
C CYS A 108 -1.87 -10.34 10.95
N LEU A 109 -1.42 -11.03 12.01
CA LEU A 109 -0.37 -12.06 11.92
C LEU A 109 -0.87 -13.50 12.11
N ASN A 110 -2.18 -13.70 12.19
CA ASN A 110 -2.76 -15.04 12.33
C ASN A 110 -3.65 -15.34 11.11
N GLU A 111 -3.02 -15.68 9.99
CA GLU A 111 -3.62 -16.45 8.89
C GLU A 111 -3.11 -17.89 8.93
#